data_AF-A0A5C3FPL7-F1
#
_entry.id   AF-A0A5C3FPL7-F1
#
_cell.length_a   1.000
_cell.length_b   1.000
_cell.length_c   1.000
_cell.angle_alpha   90.00
_cell.angle_beta   90.00
_cell.angle_gamma   90.00
#
_symmetry.space_group_name_H-M   'P 1'
#
loop_
_entity.id
_entity.type
_entity.pdbx_description
1 polymer ?
#
loop_
_entity_poly.entity_id
_entity_poly.type
_entity_poly.pdbx_seq_one_letter_code
_entity_poly.pdbx_strand_id
1 'polypeptide(L)'
;MLLVLILVMVVGVVAPLSAREAYEAKYRAVVTPLSLYLAHPPVLAPVTPSRSRSQATLMRGYMHALFNHQAYIHPDADNRLAALHIRTITTLTHEAEPRARDYQRLRAAGLVAVFEEAANQAKGEIQVALHPSNVRAQHIQAVEKLQEEVNRVLDVLKTEGNVDLVTNKLDIHEKARFIKAYDVLKAETKLLKKAAKLATKFPSL
;
A
#
# COMPACT_ATOMS: atom_id res chain seq x y z
N MET A 1 11.94 -40.69 -50.17
CA MET A 1 11.10 -39.47 -50.28
C MET A 1 10.38 -39.28 -48.96
N LEU A 2 10.45 -38.05 -48.41
CA LEU A 2 9.54 -37.36 -47.47
C LEU A 2 9.00 -38.18 -46.27
N LEU A 3 9.02 -37.74 -45.01
CA LEU A 3 8.94 -36.39 -44.45
C LEU A 3 9.25 -36.56 -42.94
N VAL A 4 10.39 -36.06 -42.46
CA VAL A 4 10.62 -35.88 -41.02
C VAL A 4 10.15 -34.47 -40.69
N LEU A 5 8.96 -34.38 -40.11
CA LEU A 5 8.35 -33.15 -39.67
C LEU A 5 8.98 -32.78 -38.31
N ILE A 6 10.08 -32.03 -38.36
CA ILE A 6 10.73 -31.49 -37.16
C ILE A 6 9.82 -30.40 -36.60
N LEU A 7 9.20 -30.73 -35.47
CA LEU A 7 8.49 -29.82 -34.59
C LEU A 7 9.49 -28.79 -34.04
N VAL A 8 9.55 -27.60 -34.65
CA VAL A 8 10.32 -26.48 -34.10
C VAL A 8 9.57 -25.97 -32.87
N MET A 9 9.91 -26.50 -31.70
CA MET A 9 9.64 -25.83 -30.43
C MET A 9 10.42 -24.52 -30.42
N VAL A 10 9.71 -23.41 -30.66
CA VAL A 10 10.18 -22.09 -30.27
C VAL A 10 10.10 -22.01 -28.75
N VAL A 11 11.08 -22.59 -28.06
CA VAL A 11 11.37 -22.26 -26.66
C VAL A 11 12.02 -20.88 -26.70
N GLY A 12 11.18 -19.84 -26.78
CA GLY A 12 11.60 -18.48 -26.53
C GLY A 12 12.16 -18.43 -25.11
N VAL A 13 13.48 -18.29 -24.99
CA VAL A 13 14.15 -17.97 -23.73
C VAL A 13 13.63 -16.58 -23.32
N VAL A 14 12.55 -16.55 -22.54
CA VAL A 14 12.11 -15.33 -21.89
C VAL A 14 13.18 -14.99 -20.87
N ALA A 15 14.04 -14.02 -21.20
CA ALA A 15 15.01 -13.50 -20.26
C ALA A 15 14.27 -13.06 -18.98
N PRO A 16 14.78 -13.39 -17.77
CA PRO A 16 14.13 -12.99 -16.54
C PRO A 16 14.08 -11.46 -16.47
N LEU A 17 12.87 -10.92 -16.26
CA LEU A 17 12.66 -9.48 -16.05
C LEU A 17 13.59 -8.96 -14.96
N SER A 18 14.15 -7.77 -15.15
CA SER A 18 14.88 -7.10 -14.08
C SER A 18 13.95 -6.86 -12.88
N ALA A 19 14.52 -6.75 -11.68
CA ALA A 19 13.73 -6.54 -10.46
C ALA A 19 12.85 -5.28 -10.53
N ARG A 20 13.27 -4.27 -11.31
CA ARG A 20 12.51 -3.05 -11.58
C ARG A 20 11.32 -3.33 -12.50
N GLU A 21 11.54 -3.99 -13.64
CA GLU A 21 10.46 -4.30 -14.60
C GLU A 21 9.43 -5.24 -13.98
N ALA A 22 9.87 -6.23 -13.19
CA ALA A 22 8.99 -7.12 -12.46
C ALA A 22 8.11 -6.35 -11.44
N TYR A 23 8.67 -5.33 -10.79
CA TYR A 23 7.90 -4.46 -9.90
C TYR A 23 6.95 -3.56 -10.67
N GLU A 24 7.37 -2.97 -11.78
CA GLU A 24 6.52 -2.12 -12.62
C GLU A 24 5.32 -2.88 -13.19
N ALA A 25 5.53 -4.09 -13.70
CA ALA A 25 4.46 -4.97 -14.15
C ALA A 25 3.47 -5.27 -13.00
N LYS A 26 4.00 -5.54 -11.79
CA LYS A 26 3.18 -5.79 -10.61
C LYS A 26 2.43 -4.53 -10.16
N TYR A 27 3.09 -3.37 -10.20
CA TYR A 27 2.51 -2.08 -9.90
C TYR A 27 1.30 -1.84 -10.79
N ARG A 28 1.49 -1.87 -12.11
CA ARG A 28 0.42 -1.69 -13.10
C ARG A 28 -0.74 -2.66 -12.87
N ALA A 29 -0.45 -3.96 -12.67
CA ALA A 29 -1.48 -4.96 -12.44
C ALA A 29 -2.32 -4.72 -11.18
N VAL A 30 -1.73 -4.12 -10.13
CA VAL A 30 -2.42 -3.83 -8.87
C VAL A 30 -3.23 -2.53 -8.95
N VAL A 31 -2.70 -1.49 -9.60
CA VAL A 31 -3.30 -0.14 -9.55
C VAL A 31 -4.28 0.15 -10.69
N THR A 32 -4.18 -0.55 -11.83
CA THR A 32 -5.07 -0.35 -12.99
C THR A 32 -6.54 -0.62 -12.67
N PRO A 33 -6.91 -1.74 -12.00
CA PRO A 33 -8.30 -1.99 -11.65
C PRO A 33 -8.91 -0.94 -10.72
N LEU A 34 -8.07 -0.21 -9.97
CA LEU A 34 -8.48 0.83 -9.03
C LEU A 34 -8.48 2.23 -9.66
N SER A 35 -8.14 2.36 -10.94
CA SER A 35 -7.94 3.65 -11.62
C SER A 35 -6.90 4.55 -10.93
N LEU A 36 -5.87 3.92 -10.34
CA LEU A 36 -4.78 4.63 -9.65
C LEU A 36 -3.49 4.67 -10.45
N TYR A 37 -3.45 4.06 -11.65
CA TYR A 37 -2.27 4.04 -12.48
C TYR A 37 -1.88 5.45 -12.93
N LEU A 38 -0.63 5.82 -12.65
CA LEU A 38 0.03 6.97 -13.26
C LEU A 38 1.21 6.47 -14.09
N ALA A 39 1.41 7.07 -15.27
CA ALA A 39 2.61 6.80 -16.07
C ALA A 39 3.86 7.39 -15.41
N HIS A 40 3.72 8.52 -14.74
CA HIS A 40 4.76 9.22 -14.00
C HIS A 40 4.18 9.71 -12.67
N PRO A 41 4.96 9.68 -11.57
CA PRO A 41 4.49 10.24 -10.33
C PRO A 41 4.51 11.78 -10.45
N PRO A 42 3.63 12.50 -9.75
CA PRO A 42 3.63 13.96 -9.75
C PRO A 42 4.95 14.53 -9.24
N VAL A 43 5.64 13.78 -8.37
CA VAL A 43 6.85 14.20 -7.68
C VAL A 43 7.85 13.06 -7.66
N LEU A 44 9.12 13.35 -8.00
CA LEU A 44 10.21 12.40 -7.98
C LEU A 44 11.05 12.54 -6.71
N ALA A 45 11.57 11.42 -6.20
CA ALA A 45 12.50 11.44 -5.08
C ALA A 45 13.81 12.16 -5.50
N PRO A 46 14.18 13.28 -4.85
CA PRO A 46 15.34 14.08 -5.26
C PRO A 46 16.67 13.40 -4.96
N VAL A 47 16.70 12.52 -3.95
CA VAL A 47 17.93 11.85 -3.51
C VAL A 47 17.65 10.36 -3.34
N THR A 48 18.47 9.53 -3.97
CA THR A 48 18.48 8.09 -3.70
C THR A 48 19.70 7.80 -2.83
N PRO A 49 19.60 7.01 -1.74
CA PRO A 49 20.75 6.75 -0.90
C PRO A 49 21.84 6.03 -1.70
N SER A 50 23.07 6.55 -1.64
CA SER A 50 24.21 5.97 -2.32
C SER A 50 24.74 4.77 -1.52
N ARG A 51 25.28 3.75 -2.21
CA ARG A 51 25.95 2.61 -1.56
C ARG A 51 27.35 2.95 -1.02
N SER A 52 27.81 4.20 -1.15
CA SER A 52 29.18 4.61 -0.81
C SER A 52 29.28 5.13 0.62
N ARG A 53 30.32 4.69 1.34
CA ARG A 53 30.53 4.98 2.78
C ARG A 53 30.94 6.42 3.11
N SER A 54 31.28 7.27 2.13
CA SER A 54 31.93 8.58 2.39
C SER A 54 31.11 9.81 1.99
N GLN A 55 29.86 9.95 2.45
CA GLN A 55 29.03 11.10 2.05
C GLN A 55 28.11 11.63 3.17
N ALA A 56 28.68 12.14 4.26
CA ALA A 56 27.92 12.78 5.35
C ALA A 56 26.99 13.94 4.88
N THR A 57 27.35 14.64 3.81
CA THR A 57 26.51 15.70 3.21
C THR A 57 25.30 15.14 2.46
N LEU A 58 25.48 14.08 1.65
CA LEU A 58 24.36 13.41 0.99
C LEU A 58 23.49 12.65 1.98
N MET A 59 24.06 12.22 3.11
CA MET A 59 23.32 11.67 4.24
C MET A 59 22.36 12.69 4.85
N ARG A 60 22.85 13.88 5.19
CA ARG A 60 22.00 14.96 5.72
C ARG A 60 20.91 15.35 4.72
N GLY A 61 21.25 15.46 3.44
CA GLY A 61 20.28 15.72 2.38
C GLY A 61 19.21 14.63 2.26
N TYR A 62 19.61 13.36 2.32
CA TYR A 62 18.69 12.23 2.27
C TYR A 62 17.80 12.15 3.52
N MET A 63 18.35 12.28 4.72
CA MET A 63 17.55 12.33 5.96
C MET A 63 16.57 13.49 5.93
N HIS A 64 17.03 14.69 5.56
CA HIS A 64 16.13 15.83 5.42
C HIS A 64 15.00 15.54 4.41
N ALA A 65 15.30 14.95 3.26
CA ALA A 65 14.30 14.60 2.27
C ALA A 65 13.33 13.50 2.78
N LEU A 66 13.84 12.47 3.48
CA LEU A 66 13.05 11.39 4.03
C LEU A 66 11.93 11.88 4.97
N PHE A 67 12.21 12.91 5.77
CA PHE A 67 11.22 13.49 6.71
C PHE A 67 10.37 14.62 6.11
N ASN A 68 10.84 15.30 5.06
CA ASN A 68 10.18 16.54 4.58
C ASN A 68 9.65 16.46 3.14
N HIS A 69 9.85 15.35 2.43
CA HIS A 69 9.54 15.26 1.01
C HIS A 69 8.51 14.17 0.70
N GLN A 70 7.44 14.55 0.01
CA GLN A 70 6.28 13.71 -0.33
C GLN A 70 6.57 12.46 -1.17
N ALA A 71 7.74 12.39 -1.80
CA ALA A 71 8.15 11.19 -2.54
C ALA A 71 8.64 10.04 -1.65
N TYR A 72 8.76 10.25 -0.34
CA TYR A 72 9.16 9.22 0.62
C TYR A 72 8.01 8.86 1.54
N ILE A 73 7.95 7.59 1.95
CA ILE A 73 7.14 7.16 3.08
C ILE A 73 7.77 7.78 4.33
N HIS A 74 6.98 8.57 5.05
CA HIS A 74 7.42 9.18 6.29
C HIS A 74 7.78 8.09 7.32
N PRO A 75 8.90 8.19 8.04
CA PRO A 75 9.29 7.18 9.04
C PRO A 75 8.26 6.95 10.16
N ASP A 76 7.44 7.97 10.43
CA ASP A 76 6.34 7.96 11.42
C ASP A 76 4.95 7.86 10.76
N ALA A 77 4.85 7.20 9.59
CA ALA A 77 3.56 7.00 8.90
C ALA A 77 2.60 6.05 9.66
N ASP A 78 3.00 5.50 10.80
CA ASP A 78 2.27 4.57 11.66
C ASP A 78 1.14 5.24 12.47
N ASN A 79 1.36 6.47 12.94
CA ASN A 79 0.44 7.16 13.85
C ASN A 79 -1.00 7.29 13.32
N ARG A 80 -1.18 7.35 11.99
CA ARG A 80 -2.52 7.48 11.38
C ARG A 80 -3.35 6.19 11.43
N LEU A 81 -2.71 5.02 11.29
CA LEU A 81 -3.41 3.73 11.19
C LEU A 81 -3.73 3.14 12.55
N ALA A 82 -3.04 3.58 13.60
CA ALA A 82 -3.35 3.23 14.99
C ALA A 82 -4.77 3.65 15.39
N ALA A 83 -5.19 4.87 15.04
CA ALA A 83 -6.55 5.34 15.31
C ALA A 83 -7.60 4.54 14.53
N LEU A 84 -7.30 4.19 13.28
CA LEU A 84 -8.18 3.35 12.45
C LEU A 84 -8.32 1.94 13.03
N HIS A 85 -7.23 1.34 13.48
CA HIS A 85 -7.22 0.04 14.14
C HIS A 85 -8.10 0.04 15.40
N ILE A 86 -7.92 1.01 16.30
CA ILE A 86 -8.75 1.19 17.51
C ILE A 86 -10.23 1.36 17.14
N ARG A 87 -10.54 2.17 16.12
CA ARG A 87 -11.92 2.43 15.70
C ARG A 87 -12.58 1.21 15.07
N THR A 88 -11.81 0.39 14.35
CA THR A 88 -12.28 -0.87 13.77
C THR A 88 -12.60 -1.88 14.88
N ILE A 89 -11.70 -2.05 15.86
CA ILE A 89 -11.93 -2.93 17.02
C ILE A 89 -13.14 -2.49 17.84
N THR A 90 -13.26 -1.20 18.16
CA THR A 90 -14.39 -0.70 18.96
C THR A 90 -15.73 -0.86 18.24
N THR A 91 -15.77 -0.74 16.92
CA THR A 91 -16.97 -1.00 16.10
C THR A 91 -17.36 -2.48 16.15
N LEU A 92 -16.38 -3.39 16.09
CA LEU A 92 -16.63 -4.84 16.10
C LEU A 92 -16.97 -5.39 17.50
N THR A 93 -16.34 -4.87 18.55
CA THR A 93 -16.50 -5.40 19.93
C THR A 93 -17.81 -4.99 20.61
N HIS A 94 -18.42 -3.88 20.20
CA HIS A 94 -19.66 -3.35 20.79
C HIS A 94 -20.91 -3.70 19.96
N GLU A 95 -20.84 -4.76 19.15
CA GLU A 95 -21.97 -5.22 18.31
C GLU A 95 -23.22 -5.55 19.14
N ALA A 96 -23.04 -6.02 20.37
CA ALA A 96 -24.09 -6.47 21.27
C ALA A 96 -24.80 -5.33 22.06
N GLU A 97 -24.42 -4.06 21.90
CA GLU A 97 -25.09 -2.97 22.62
C GLU A 97 -26.50 -2.69 22.03
N PRO A 98 -27.59 -2.94 22.78
CA PRO A 98 -28.98 -2.84 22.27
C PRO A 98 -29.48 -1.40 22.08
N ARG A 99 -28.66 -0.41 22.47
CA ARG A 99 -29.05 1.01 22.45
C ARG A 99 -29.05 1.53 21.00
N ALA A 100 -30.26 1.63 20.47
CA ALA A 100 -30.68 2.30 19.25
C ALA A 100 -29.85 1.97 18.00
N ARG A 101 -30.46 1.23 17.07
CA ARG A 101 -29.98 0.95 15.71
C ARG A 101 -29.28 2.13 15.02
N ASP A 102 -29.73 3.36 15.29
CA ASP A 102 -29.14 4.61 14.78
C ASP A 102 -27.71 4.85 15.28
N TYR A 103 -27.43 4.53 16.54
CA TYR A 103 -26.10 4.67 17.12
C TYR A 103 -25.10 3.67 16.52
N GLN A 104 -25.56 2.44 16.23
CA GLN A 104 -24.76 1.45 15.50
C GLN A 104 -24.48 1.90 14.06
N ARG A 105 -25.47 2.47 13.36
CA ARG A 105 -25.30 3.04 12.02
C ARG A 105 -24.30 4.20 12.04
N LEU A 106 -24.39 5.11 13.01
CA LEU A 106 -23.45 6.23 13.15
C LEU A 106 -22.01 5.75 13.40
N ARG A 107 -21.80 4.70 14.21
CA ARG A 107 -20.47 4.10 14.39
C ARG A 107 -19.94 3.48 13.10
N ALA A 108 -20.76 2.71 12.38
CA ALA A 108 -20.39 2.10 11.11
C ALA A 108 -20.06 3.16 10.04
N ALA A 109 -20.88 4.21 9.91
CA ALA A 109 -20.61 5.33 9.00
C ALA A 109 -19.34 6.10 9.40
N GLY A 110 -19.10 6.29 10.70
CA GLY A 110 -17.86 6.85 11.22
C GLY A 110 -16.63 6.01 10.86
N LEU A 111 -16.75 4.68 10.84
CA LEU A 111 -15.70 3.78 10.38
C LEU A 111 -15.42 3.95 8.87
N VAL A 112 -16.47 4.07 8.04
CA VAL A 112 -16.32 4.34 6.59
C VAL A 112 -15.47 5.59 6.37
N ALA A 113 -15.77 6.69 7.07
CA ALA A 113 -15.01 7.93 6.91
C ALA A 113 -13.51 7.76 7.21
N VAL A 114 -13.14 7.02 8.26
CA VAL A 114 -11.71 6.78 8.58
C VAL A 114 -11.06 5.86 7.55
N PHE A 115 -11.77 4.85 7.04
CA PHE A 115 -11.27 4.03 5.95
C PHE A 115 -11.06 4.85 4.67
N GLU A 116 -11.97 5.77 4.35
CA GLU A 116 -11.82 6.67 3.20
C GLU A 116 -10.62 7.61 3.34
N GLU A 117 -10.40 8.17 4.54
CA GLU A 117 -9.23 8.99 4.84
C GLU A 117 -7.92 8.19 4.68
N ALA A 118 -7.85 7.01 5.30
CA ALA A 118 -6.68 6.13 5.19
C ALA A 118 -6.44 5.73 3.73
N ALA A 119 -7.49 5.41 2.97
CA ALA A 119 -7.41 5.08 1.56
C ALA A 119 -6.95 6.28 0.72
N ASN A 120 -7.38 7.51 1.03
CA ASN A 120 -6.93 8.70 0.30
C ASN A 120 -5.44 8.95 0.47
N GLN A 121 -4.91 8.77 1.68
CA GLN A 121 -3.47 8.83 1.88
C GLN A 121 -2.75 7.65 1.24
N ALA A 122 -3.30 6.43 1.31
CA ALA A 122 -2.75 5.27 0.63
C ALA A 122 -2.68 5.46 -0.89
N LYS A 123 -3.66 6.15 -1.50
CA LYS A 123 -3.55 6.55 -2.92
C LYS A 123 -2.33 7.42 -3.17
N GLY A 124 -2.06 8.40 -2.31
CA GLY A 124 -0.87 9.24 -2.40
C GLY A 124 0.42 8.42 -2.30
N GLU A 125 0.49 7.51 -1.32
CA GLU A 125 1.64 6.62 -1.13
C GLU A 125 1.82 5.69 -2.35
N ILE A 126 0.74 5.10 -2.88
CA ILE A 126 0.74 4.29 -4.11
C ILE A 126 1.22 5.08 -5.33
N GLN A 127 0.70 6.29 -5.52
CA GLN A 127 0.93 7.08 -6.74
C GLN A 127 2.27 7.82 -6.74
N VAL A 128 2.83 8.09 -5.56
CA VAL A 128 4.07 8.85 -5.41
C VAL A 128 5.18 7.96 -4.87
N ALA A 129 5.14 7.55 -3.61
CA ALA A 129 6.28 6.88 -2.96
C ALA A 129 6.53 5.46 -3.49
N LEU A 130 5.46 4.70 -3.71
CA LEU A 130 5.48 3.34 -4.27
C LEU A 130 5.47 3.33 -5.80
N HIS A 131 5.51 4.48 -6.45
CA HIS A 131 5.66 4.52 -7.90
C HIS A 131 6.98 3.84 -8.32
N PRO A 132 7.03 3.08 -9.44
CA PRO A 132 8.25 2.42 -9.91
C PRO A 132 9.48 3.34 -10.03
N SER A 133 9.27 4.63 -10.25
CA SER A 133 10.31 5.66 -10.30
C SER A 133 10.90 6.02 -8.93
N ASN A 134 10.14 5.89 -7.85
CA ASN A 134 10.51 6.34 -6.50
C ASN A 134 10.76 5.19 -5.52
N VAL A 135 10.28 3.97 -5.82
CA VAL A 135 10.34 2.83 -4.88
C VAL A 135 11.75 2.49 -4.39
N ARG A 136 12.77 2.71 -5.23
CA ARG A 136 14.18 2.45 -4.88
C ARG A 136 14.78 3.51 -3.96
N ALA A 137 14.15 4.68 -3.85
CA ALA A 137 14.58 5.74 -2.95
C ALA A 137 13.99 5.56 -1.53
N GLN A 138 13.07 4.62 -1.33
CA GLN A 138 12.44 4.38 -0.03
C GLN A 138 13.42 3.77 0.97
N HIS A 139 13.22 4.13 2.24
CA HIS A 139 13.88 3.48 3.35
C HIS A 139 13.13 2.21 3.76
N ILE A 140 13.84 1.09 3.91
CA ILE A 140 13.21 -0.20 4.17
C ILE A 140 12.42 -0.22 5.48
N GLN A 141 12.92 0.39 6.56
CA GLN A 141 12.23 0.40 7.84
C GLN A 141 10.90 1.14 7.76
N ALA A 142 10.82 2.24 6.97
CA ALA A 142 9.58 2.98 6.78
C ALA A 142 8.56 2.15 5.97
N VAL A 143 9.04 1.43 4.95
CA VAL A 143 8.21 0.50 4.16
C VAL A 143 7.69 -0.66 5.03
N GLU A 144 8.55 -1.28 5.84
CA GLU A 144 8.19 -2.41 6.70
C GLU A 144 7.21 -1.99 7.80
N LYS A 145 7.47 -0.87 8.49
CA LYS A 145 6.55 -0.32 9.50
C LYS A 145 5.17 -0.02 8.92
N LEU A 146 5.12 0.70 7.80
CA LEU A 146 3.85 1.00 7.14
C LEU A 146 3.13 -0.30 6.71
N GLN A 147 3.87 -1.29 6.19
CA GLN A 147 3.31 -2.58 5.83
C GLN A 147 2.69 -3.30 7.04
N GLU A 148 3.38 -3.32 8.18
CA GLU A 148 2.87 -3.92 9.41
C GLU A 148 1.58 -3.25 9.89
N GLU A 149 1.52 -1.92 9.87
CA GLU A 149 0.34 -1.18 10.30
C GLU A 149 -0.86 -1.36 9.37
N VAL A 150 -0.67 -1.32 8.05
CA VAL A 150 -1.75 -1.61 7.11
C VAL A 150 -2.23 -3.06 7.29
N ASN A 151 -1.33 -4.01 7.56
CA ASN A 151 -1.73 -5.39 7.85
C ASN A 151 -2.56 -5.49 9.13
N ARG A 152 -2.16 -4.83 10.23
CA ARG A 152 -2.94 -4.84 11.48
C ARG A 152 -4.38 -4.39 11.26
N VAL A 153 -4.57 -3.30 10.53
CA VAL A 153 -5.90 -2.79 10.17
C VAL A 153 -6.68 -3.82 9.34
N LEU A 154 -6.06 -4.39 8.31
CA LEU A 154 -6.73 -5.34 7.42
C LEU A 154 -7.00 -6.70 8.08
N ASP A 155 -6.13 -7.14 9.00
CA ASP A 155 -6.23 -8.44 9.68
C ASP A 155 -7.46 -8.48 10.60
N VAL A 156 -7.80 -7.36 11.25
CA VAL A 156 -9.04 -7.23 12.02
C VAL A 156 -10.27 -7.54 11.16
N LEU A 157 -10.24 -7.20 9.87
CA LEU A 157 -11.32 -7.47 8.93
C LEU A 157 -11.22 -8.83 8.22
N LYS A 158 -10.06 -9.51 8.27
CA LYS A 158 -9.90 -10.83 7.63
C LYS A 158 -10.57 -11.96 8.41
N THR A 159 -10.83 -11.77 9.70
CA THR A 159 -11.61 -12.71 10.49
C THR A 159 -12.99 -12.90 9.83
N GLU A 160 -13.38 -14.16 9.68
CA GLU A 160 -14.62 -14.54 8.99
C GLU A 160 -15.82 -13.80 9.58
N GLY A 161 -16.63 -13.20 8.71
CA GLY A 161 -17.81 -12.41 9.09
C GLY A 161 -17.55 -10.95 9.46
N ASN A 162 -16.33 -10.52 9.82
CA ASN A 162 -16.11 -9.14 10.31
C ASN A 162 -16.39 -8.05 9.27
N VAL A 163 -16.05 -8.28 7.99
CA VAL A 163 -16.43 -7.36 6.90
C VAL A 163 -17.95 -7.29 6.73
N ASP A 164 -18.64 -8.41 6.87
CA ASP A 164 -20.10 -8.46 6.74
C ASP A 164 -20.77 -7.77 7.93
N LEU A 165 -20.24 -7.96 9.14
CA LEU A 165 -20.70 -7.27 10.35
C LEU A 165 -20.64 -5.74 10.19
N VAL A 166 -19.53 -5.23 9.64
CA VAL A 166 -19.38 -3.80 9.34
C VAL A 166 -20.32 -3.36 8.23
N THR A 167 -20.38 -4.11 7.12
CA THR A 167 -21.09 -3.66 5.92
C THR A 167 -22.61 -3.88 5.96
N ASN A 168 -23.12 -4.78 6.80
CA ASN A 168 -24.56 -5.04 6.94
C ASN A 168 -25.33 -3.88 7.61
N LYS A 169 -24.62 -2.96 8.27
CA LYS A 169 -25.21 -1.77 8.92
C LYS A 169 -25.14 -0.54 8.03
N LEU A 170 -24.48 -0.63 6.88
CA LEU A 170 -24.27 0.44 5.93
C LEU A 170 -25.34 0.40 4.84
N ASP A 171 -25.70 1.56 4.32
CA ASP A 171 -26.44 1.61 3.06
C ASP A 171 -25.55 1.22 1.86
N ILE A 172 -26.18 1.09 0.69
CA ILE A 172 -25.50 0.63 -0.54
C ILE A 172 -24.34 1.57 -0.91
N HIS A 173 -24.49 2.88 -0.71
CA HIS A 173 -23.47 3.87 -1.07
C HIS A 173 -22.31 3.83 -0.07
N GLU A 174 -22.60 3.75 1.22
CA GLU A 174 -21.62 3.58 2.28
C GLU A 174 -20.82 2.28 2.11
N LYS A 175 -21.50 1.17 1.79
CA LYS A 175 -20.86 -0.11 1.51
C LYS A 175 -19.91 -0.03 0.31
N ALA A 176 -20.34 0.60 -0.79
CA ALA A 176 -19.48 0.79 -1.96
C ALA A 176 -18.23 1.62 -1.66
N ARG A 177 -18.37 2.70 -0.88
CA ARG A 177 -17.25 3.54 -0.43
C ARG A 177 -16.28 2.76 0.46
N PHE A 178 -16.81 2.00 1.42
CA PHE A 178 -16.02 1.13 2.28
C PHE A 178 -15.22 0.09 1.49
N ILE A 179 -15.87 -0.64 0.58
CA ILE A 179 -15.20 -1.66 -0.26
C ILE A 179 -14.10 -1.02 -1.11
N LYS A 180 -14.37 0.14 -1.71
CA LYS A 180 -13.38 0.87 -2.51
C LYS A 180 -12.17 1.28 -1.65
N ALA A 181 -12.40 1.80 -0.45
CA ALA A 181 -11.33 2.17 0.48
C ALA A 181 -10.51 0.94 0.91
N TYR A 182 -11.19 -0.15 1.25
CA TYR A 182 -10.58 -1.43 1.62
C TYR A 182 -9.71 -2.02 0.49
N ASP A 183 -10.17 -1.97 -0.75
CA ASP A 183 -9.42 -2.46 -1.90
C ASP A 183 -8.15 -1.63 -2.17
N VAL A 184 -8.19 -0.31 -1.93
CA VAL A 184 -7.01 0.56 -2.00
C VAL A 184 -5.98 0.17 -0.94
N LEU A 185 -6.40 -0.03 0.31
CA LEU A 185 -5.49 -0.46 1.38
C LEU A 185 -4.88 -1.85 1.08
N LYS A 186 -5.67 -2.78 0.52
CA LYS A 186 -5.14 -4.08 0.05
C LYS A 186 -4.13 -3.95 -1.09
N ALA A 187 -4.33 -3.00 -1.99
CA ALA A 187 -3.38 -2.71 -3.05
C ALA A 187 -2.06 -2.18 -2.49
N GLU A 188 -2.13 -1.23 -1.56
CA GLU A 188 -0.97 -0.69 -0.85
C GLU A 188 -0.18 -1.81 -0.16
N THR A 189 -0.82 -2.69 0.62
CA THR A 189 -0.14 -3.82 1.26
C THR A 189 0.60 -4.72 0.26
N LYS A 190 -0.03 -5.02 -0.88
CA LYS A 190 0.58 -5.85 -1.94
C LYS A 190 1.82 -5.18 -2.52
N LEU A 191 1.79 -3.86 -2.68
CA LEU A 191 2.89 -3.08 -3.22
C LEU A 191 4.01 -2.90 -2.21
N LEU A 192 3.71 -2.60 -0.94
CA LEU A 192 4.68 -2.49 0.15
C LEU A 192 5.50 -3.79 0.31
N LYS A 193 4.84 -4.95 0.30
CA LYS A 193 5.50 -6.27 0.35
C LYS A 193 6.52 -6.49 -0.77
N LYS A 194 6.28 -5.90 -1.94
CA LYS A 194 7.22 -5.98 -3.08
C LYS A 194 8.27 -4.86 -3.03
N ALA A 195 7.87 -3.67 -2.59
CA ALA A 195 8.73 -2.51 -2.43
C ALA A 195 9.84 -2.76 -1.42
N ALA A 196 9.57 -3.50 -0.32
CA ALA A 196 10.58 -3.86 0.67
C ALA A 196 11.81 -4.58 0.06
N LYS A 197 11.64 -5.29 -1.06
CA LYS A 197 12.74 -5.96 -1.78
C LYS A 197 13.59 -5.01 -2.63
N LEU A 198 13.07 -3.83 -2.94
CA LEU A 198 13.71 -2.81 -3.77
C LEU A 198 14.17 -1.59 -2.97
N ALA A 199 13.59 -1.39 -1.79
CA ALA A 199 13.92 -0.34 -0.85
C ALA A 199 15.34 -0.50 -0.31
N THR A 200 15.85 0.58 0.28
CA THR A 200 17.23 0.69 0.71
C THR A 200 17.36 0.61 2.22
N LYS A 201 18.41 -0.07 2.67
CA LYS A 201 18.76 -0.26 4.09
C LYS A 201 19.65 0.87 4.65
N PHE A 202 19.91 1.90 3.86
CA PHE A 202 20.94 2.89 4.17
C PHE A 202 20.32 4.29 4.40
N PRO A 203 20.77 5.02 5.43
CA PRO A 203 21.61 4.57 6.54
C PRO A 203 20.85 3.61 7.45
N SER A 204 21.57 2.69 8.11
CA SER A 204 21.02 2.09 9.33
C SER A 204 20.86 3.21 10.37
N LEU A 205 19.63 3.66 10.61
CA LEU A 205 19.27 4.41 11.81
C LEU A 205 19.21 3.46 13.01
#